data_AF-A0A0M8ZU43-F1
#
_entry.id   AF-A0A0M8ZU43-F1
#
_cell.length_a   1.000
_cell.length_b   1.000
_cell.length_c   1.000
_cell.angle_alpha   90.00
_cell.angle_beta   90.00
_cell.angle_gamma   90.00
#
_symmetry.space_group_name_H-M   'P 1'
#
loop_
_entity.id
_entity.type
_entity.pdbx_description
1 polymer ?
#
loop_
_entity_poly.entity_id
_entity_poly.type
_entity_poly.pdbx_seq_one_letter_code
_entity_poly.pdbx_strand_id
1 'polypeptide(L)'
;MAQTTSSALRALALEYKSLQEEPVEGFRVKLVNEDNMFEWEVAIFGPPDTLYQGGYFKAHMKFPPDYPYSPPSIRFMTKVWHPNVYECNIKQYNTIQYI
;
A
#
# COMPACT_ATOMS: atom_id res chain seq x y z
N MET A 1 5.19 -27.01 0.65
CA MET A 1 5.08 -25.60 1.07
C MET A 1 4.21 -24.92 0.03
N ALA A 2 3.04 -24.43 0.44
CA ALA A 2 1.91 -24.16 -0.45
C ALA A 2 2.25 -23.12 -1.53
N GLN A 3 2.38 -23.58 -2.78
CA GLN A 3 2.29 -22.73 -3.97
C GLN A 3 0.81 -22.46 -4.24
N THR A 4 0.23 -21.51 -3.51
CA THR A 4 -1.07 -20.93 -3.89
C THR A 4 -0.83 -19.95 -5.03
N THR A 5 -0.82 -20.47 -6.26
CA THR A 5 -1.01 -19.68 -7.49
C THR A 5 -2.50 -19.30 -7.58
N SER A 6 -2.96 -18.55 -6.58
CA SER A 6 -4.35 -18.18 -6.34
C SER A 6 -4.77 -17.04 -7.26
N SER A 7 -6.06 -16.97 -7.58
CA SER A 7 -6.74 -15.86 -8.27
C SER A 7 -6.23 -14.47 -7.85
N ALA A 8 -5.83 -14.31 -6.59
CA ALA A 8 -5.17 -13.13 -6.03
C ALA A 8 -4.00 -12.62 -6.88
N LEU A 9 -3.07 -13.49 -7.30
CA LEU A 9 -1.90 -13.05 -8.07
C LEU A 9 -2.27 -12.50 -9.46
N ARG A 10 -3.30 -13.08 -10.10
CA ARG A 10 -3.83 -12.54 -11.36
C ARG A 10 -4.52 -11.20 -11.15
N ALA A 11 -5.32 -11.05 -10.08
CA ALA A 11 -5.98 -9.80 -9.75
C ALA A 11 -4.95 -8.68 -9.48
N LEU A 12 -3.95 -8.97 -8.65
CA LEU A 12 -2.87 -8.02 -8.32
C LEU A 12 -2.04 -7.62 -9.53
N ALA A 13 -1.73 -8.57 -10.43
CA ALA A 13 -0.99 -8.26 -11.65
C ALA A 13 -1.79 -7.33 -12.59
N LEU A 14 -3.11 -7.53 -12.71
CA LEU A 14 -3.98 -6.67 -13.48
C LEU A 14 -4.10 -5.28 -12.85
N GLU A 15 -4.35 -5.19 -11.54
CA GLU A 15 -4.39 -3.91 -10.81
C GLU A 15 -3.07 -3.15 -10.91
N TYR A 16 -1.94 -3.83 -10.72
CA TYR A 16 -0.63 -3.20 -10.85
C TYR A 16 -0.43 -2.64 -12.25
N LYS A 17 -0.78 -3.40 -13.29
CA LYS A 17 -0.69 -2.93 -14.67
C LYS A 17 -1.60 -1.71 -14.91
N SER A 18 -2.84 -1.75 -14.45
CA SER A 18 -3.77 -0.61 -14.57
C SER A 18 -3.24 0.64 -13.86
N LEU A 19 -2.63 0.50 -12.69
CA LEU A 19 -2.00 1.62 -11.97
C LEU A 19 -0.72 2.15 -12.65
N GLN A 20 -0.04 1.33 -13.47
CA GLN A 20 1.08 1.80 -14.29
C GLN A 20 0.59 2.54 -15.55
N GLU A 21 -0.50 2.07 -16.16
CA GLU A 21 -1.11 2.71 -17.33
C GLU A 21 -1.81 4.02 -16.98
N GLU A 22 -2.52 4.05 -15.84
CA GLU A 22 -3.22 5.22 -15.31
C GLU A 22 -2.73 5.52 -13.88
N PRO A 23 -1.64 6.29 -13.73
CA PRO A 23 -1.13 6.64 -12.42
C PRO A 23 -2.10 7.62 -11.72
N VAL A 24 -2.44 7.31 -10.47
CA VAL A 24 -3.27 8.18 -9.64
C VAL A 24 -2.48 9.43 -9.26
N GLU A 25 -3.07 10.62 -9.46
CA GLU A 25 -2.42 11.88 -9.10
C GLU A 25 -2.04 11.91 -7.61
N GLY A 26 -0.79 12.26 -7.34
CA GLY A 26 -0.27 12.29 -5.97
C GLY A 26 0.11 10.92 -5.40
N PHE A 27 -0.06 9.82 -6.13
CA PHE A 27 0.40 8.49 -5.72
C PHE A 27 1.35 7.88 -6.74
N ARG A 28 2.35 7.15 -6.25
CA ARG A 28 3.24 6.34 -7.07
C ARG A 28 3.39 4.98 -6.44
N VAL A 29 3.13 3.93 -7.21
CA VAL A 29 3.21 2.56 -6.74
C VAL A 29 4.38 1.86 -7.41
N LYS A 30 5.12 1.10 -6.61
CA LYS A 30 6.22 0.25 -7.04
C LYS A 30 6.15 -1.08 -6.32
N LEU A 31 6.72 -2.11 -6.91
CA LEU A 31 6.92 -3.38 -6.23
C LEU A 31 8.16 -3.28 -5.34
N VAL A 32 8.07 -3.84 -4.13
CA VAL A 32 9.23 -3.93 -3.21
C VAL A 32 10.23 -4.96 -3.74
N ASN A 33 9.70 -6.06 -4.29
CA ASN A 33 10.46 -7.10 -4.93
C ASN A 33 9.70 -7.57 -6.18
N GLU A 34 10.39 -7.65 -7.32
CA GLU A 34 9.81 -8.07 -8.60
C GLU A 34 9.33 -9.54 -8.56
N ASP A 35 9.90 -10.37 -7.67
CA ASP A 35 9.47 -11.74 -7.44
C ASP A 35 8.23 -11.85 -6.53
N ASN A 36 7.83 -10.77 -5.84
CA ASN A 36 6.73 -10.78 -4.88
C ASN A 36 5.66 -9.72 -5.17
N MET A 37 4.60 -10.14 -5.87
CA MET A 37 3.44 -9.30 -6.18
C MET A 37 2.58 -8.92 -4.95
N PHE A 38 2.82 -9.48 -3.77
CA PHE A 38 2.02 -9.21 -2.57
C PHE A 38 2.57 -8.07 -1.70
N GLU A 39 3.69 -7.44 -2.08
CA GLU A 39 4.31 -6.35 -1.32
C GLU A 39 4.63 -5.15 -2.21
N TRP A 40 3.94 -4.04 -1.96
CA TRP A 40 4.02 -2.83 -2.76
C TRP A 40 4.54 -1.66 -1.91
N GLU A 41 5.40 -0.83 -2.51
CA GLU A 41 5.80 0.46 -1.98
C GLU A 41 4.94 1.55 -2.63
N VAL A 42 4.30 2.35 -1.80
CA VAL A 42 3.46 3.47 -2.23
C VAL A 42 4.11 4.77 -1.76
N ALA A 43 4.44 5.62 -2.70
CA ALA A 43 4.86 6.99 -2.46
C ALA A 43 3.67 7.93 -2.63
N ILE A 44 3.38 8.71 -1.59
CA ILE A 44 2.25 9.62 -1.52
C ILE A 44 2.81 11.03 -1.44
N PHE A 45 2.39 11.87 -2.39
CA PHE A 45 2.66 13.30 -2.39
C PHE A 45 1.48 13.98 -1.71
N GLY A 46 1.76 14.78 -0.69
CA GLY A 46 0.69 15.45 0.02
C GLY A 46 -0.06 16.43 -0.89
N PRO A 47 -1.39 16.38 -0.90
CA PRO A 47 -2.21 17.20 -1.79
C PRO A 47 -2.04 18.69 -1.49
N PRO A 48 -2.23 19.56 -2.51
CA PRO A 48 -2.27 21.00 -2.30
C PRO A 48 -3.42 21.37 -1.34
N ASP A 49 -3.30 22.51 -0.67
CA ASP A 49 -4.27 23.04 0.28
C ASP A 49 -4.50 22.18 1.53
N THR A 50 -3.54 21.31 1.86
CA THR A 50 -3.53 20.55 3.12
C THR A 50 -2.25 20.79 3.91
N LEU A 51 -2.25 20.42 5.20
CA LEU A 51 -1.06 20.45 6.07
C LEU A 51 0.09 19.56 5.55
N TYR A 52 -0.21 18.68 4.60
CA TYR A 52 0.74 17.76 3.99
C TYR A 52 1.30 18.28 2.66
N GLN A 53 0.87 19.46 2.19
CA GLN A 53 1.31 20.03 0.92
C GLN A 53 2.84 20.06 0.81
N GLY A 54 3.37 19.50 -0.28
CA GLY A 54 4.82 19.40 -0.50
C GLY A 54 5.51 18.31 0.31
N GLY A 55 4.77 17.58 1.15
CA GLY A 55 5.23 16.41 1.88
C GLY A 55 5.38 15.19 0.98
N TYR A 56 6.38 14.37 1.28
CA TYR A 56 6.63 13.10 0.61
C TYR A 56 6.56 11.98 1.64
N PHE A 57 5.58 11.10 1.49
CA PHE A 57 5.30 10.03 2.43
C PHE A 57 5.49 8.69 1.77
N LYS A 58 6.25 7.80 2.40
CA LYS A 58 6.41 6.43 1.96
C LYS A 58 5.53 5.53 2.80
N ALA A 59 4.81 4.64 2.14
CA ALA A 59 4.01 3.60 2.76
C ALA A 59 4.34 2.24 2.13
N HIS A 60 4.25 1.20 2.94
CA HIS A 60 4.42 -0.18 2.56
C HIS A 60 3.07 -0.87 2.66
N MET A 61 2.60 -1.42 1.55
CA MET A 61 1.33 -2.13 1.43
C MET A 61 1.61 -3.63 1.28
N LYS A 62 0.90 -4.45 2.06
CA LYS A 62 1.03 -5.91 2.04
C LYS A 62 -0.33 -6.54 1.82
N PHE A 63 -0.43 -7.38 0.79
CA PHE A 63 -1.63 -8.10 0.44
C PHE A 63 -1.66 -9.48 1.12
N PRO A 64 -2.81 -9.88 1.69
CA PRO A 64 -2.99 -11.24 2.16
C PRO A 64 -3.11 -12.21 0.97
N PRO A 65 -2.82 -13.51 1.17
CA PRO A 65 -2.97 -14.52 0.12
C PRO A 65 -4.43 -14.75 -0.30
N ASP A 66 -5.38 -14.32 0.55
CA ASP A 66 -6.82 -14.42 0.37
C ASP A 66 -7.44 -13.15 -0.25
N TYR A 67 -6.62 -12.28 -0.85
CA TYR A 67 -7.12 -11.12 -1.60
C TYR A 67 -8.02 -11.58 -2.77
N PRO A 68 -9.18 -10.94 -3.02
CA PRO A 68 -9.69 -9.69 -2.43
C PRO A 68 -10.64 -9.85 -1.22
N TYR A 69 -10.82 -11.07 -0.69
CA TYR A 69 -11.73 -11.30 0.45
C TYR A 69 -11.25 -10.62 1.74
N SER A 70 -9.93 -10.60 1.94
CA SER A 70 -9.29 -9.86 3.03
C SER A 70 -8.58 -8.61 2.50
N PRO A 71 -8.70 -7.45 3.18
CA PRO A 71 -8.09 -6.21 2.72
C PRO A 71 -6.55 -6.22 2.89
N PRO A 72 -5.81 -5.43 2.08
CA PRO A 72 -4.39 -5.22 2.30
C PRO A 72 -4.12 -4.43 3.58
N SER A 73 -2.95 -4.66 4.18
CA SER A 73 -2.45 -3.87 5.30
C SER A 73 -1.49 -2.79 4.78
N ILE A 74 -1.65 -1.54 5.25
CA ILE A 74 -0.77 -0.42 4.88
C ILE A 74 -0.02 0.06 6.12
N ARG A 75 1.28 0.33 5.96
CA ARG A 75 2.13 0.91 6.99
C ARG A 75 2.89 2.11 6.45
N PHE A 76 2.77 3.26 7.09
CA PHE A 76 3.62 4.40 6.78
C PHE A 76 5.03 4.18 7.31
N MET A 77 6.02 4.29 6.41
CA MET A 77 7.45 4.22 6.72
C MET A 77 7.98 5.59 7.16
N THR A 78 7.42 6.66 6.60
CA THR A 78 7.68 8.04 7.03
C THR A 78 6.82 8.38 8.24
N LYS A 79 7.37 9.12 9.20
CA LYS A 79 6.59 9.65 10.32
C LYS A 79 5.57 10.67 9.80
N VAL A 80 4.30 10.31 9.86
CA VAL A 80 3.17 11.17 9.48
C VAL A 80 2.30 11.33 10.70
N TRP A 81 1.97 12.57 11.04
CA TRP A 81 0.90 12.82 11.99
C TRP A 81 -0.40 12.85 11.22
N HIS A 82 -1.29 11.89 11.44
CA HIS A 82 -2.64 11.88 10.89
C HIS A 82 -3.57 11.17 11.89
N PRO A 83 -4.81 11.63 12.14
CA PRO A 83 -5.68 11.04 13.15
C PRO A 83 -5.85 9.51 13.03
N ASN A 84 -5.83 8.98 11.80
CA ASN A 84 -5.94 7.56 11.49
C ASN A 84 -4.59 6.85 11.25
N VAL A 85 -3.45 7.51 11.49
CA VAL A 85 -2.11 6.92 11.35
C VAL A 85 -1.45 6.90 12.72
N TYR A 86 -1.27 5.69 13.25
CA TYR A 86 -0.65 5.47 14.54
C TYR A 86 0.86 5.26 14.38
N GLU A 87 1.66 5.94 15.21
CA GLU A 87 3.11 5.72 15.30
C GLU A 87 3.41 4.33 15.87
N CYS A 88 3.46 3.32 15.02
CA CYS A 88 3.77 1.96 15.43
C CYS A 88 5.30 1.79 15.56
N ASN A 89 5.87 2.22 16.69
CA ASN A 89 7.28 1.96 17.04
C ASN A 89 7.52 0.55 17.63
N ILE A 90 6.53 -0.33 17.62
CA ILE A 90 6.68 -1.68 18.18
C ILE A 90 5.75 -2.63 17.45
N LYS A 91 6.34 -3.67 16.85
CA LYS A 91 5.70 -4.78 16.12
C LYS A 91 4.25 -5.06 16.54
N GLN A 92 3.28 -4.44 15.87
CA GLN A 92 1.90 -4.94 15.85
C GLN A 92 1.19 -4.46 14.58
N TYR A 93 0.42 -5.39 14.02
CA TYR A 93 -0.33 -5.28 12.78
C TYR A 93 -1.44 -4.25 12.96
N ASN A 94 -1.29 -3.06 12.38
CA ASN A 94 -2.35 -2.05 12.37
C ASN A 94 -3.02 -2.05 11.00
N THR A 95 -4.14 -2.76 10.96
CA THR A 95 -5.18 -2.68 9.92
C THR A 95 -5.82 -1.29 9.98
N ILE A 96 -5.98 -0.62 8.83
CA ILE A 96 -6.84 0.56 8.74
C ILE A 96 -8.28 0.07 8.89
N GLN A 97 -8.93 0.44 10.00
CA GLN A 97 -10.36 0.24 10.18
C GLN A 97 -11.08 1.33 9.38
N TYR A 98 -11.93 0.88 8.45
CA TYR A 98 -12.68 1.65 7.45
C TYR A 98 -13.17 3.03 7.93
N ILE A 99 -12.97 4.03 7.07
CA ILE A 99 -13.91 5.14 6.85
C ILE A 99 -14.71 4.85 5.59
#